data_AF-A0A318CZI5-F1
#
_entry.id   AF-A0A318CZI5-F1
#
_cell.length_a   1.000
_cell.length_b   1.000
_cell.length_c   1.000
_cell.angle_alpha   90.00
_cell.angle_beta   90.00
_cell.angle_gamma   90.00
#
_symmetry.space_group_name_H-M   'P 1'
#
loop_
_entity.id
_entity.type
_entity.pdbx_description
1 polymer ?
#
loop_
_entity_poly.entity_id
_entity_poly.type
_entity_poly.pdbx_seq_one_letter_code
_entity_poly.pdbx_strand_id
1 'polypeptide(L)'
;MPGSKFSSLKSHNLKKPNMIPHGNKFVRRHDLTASLRLYIAFMALTARAMGTWGKITELSRQFMISRTFVYMLANTLHETSLTVFGDNVSKPAIVEELPYHYMLSLRLEGRCSIEAVSTIMKRFEIPNASIGSISQYLQHVGSLL
;
A
#
# COMPACT_ATOMS: atom_id res chain seq x y z
N MET A 1 4.05 -30.10 31.05
CA MET A 1 2.78 -29.39 30.74
C MET A 1 2.48 -28.40 31.86
N PRO A 2 2.30 -27.11 31.51
CA PRO A 2 1.31 -26.29 32.20
C PRO A 2 0.47 -25.44 31.22
N GLY A 3 -0.85 -25.64 31.27
CA GLY A 3 -1.86 -24.57 31.29
C GLY A 3 -1.95 -23.60 30.11
N SER A 4 -2.69 -24.03 29.07
CA SER A 4 -3.38 -23.16 28.11
C SER A 4 -4.17 -22.04 28.82
N LYS A 5 -3.72 -20.78 28.66
CA LYS A 5 -4.44 -19.57 29.09
C LYS A 5 -5.01 -18.77 27.91
N PHE A 6 -5.54 -19.45 26.89
CA PHE A 6 -6.21 -18.78 25.76
C PHE A 6 -7.65 -19.24 25.51
N SER A 7 -8.27 -19.96 26.45
CA SER A 7 -9.63 -20.49 26.32
C SER A 7 -10.76 -19.55 26.76
N SER A 8 -10.50 -18.26 27.04
CA SER A 8 -11.53 -17.35 27.53
C SER A 8 -11.62 -16.03 26.75
N LEU A 9 -12.14 -16.11 25.53
CA LEU A 9 -12.83 -15.01 24.86
C LEU A 9 -14.11 -15.57 24.25
N LYS A 10 -15.02 -16.06 25.10
CA LYS A 10 -16.39 -16.40 24.70
C LYS A 10 -17.23 -15.12 24.61
N SER A 11 -17.89 -15.00 23.45
CA SER A 11 -19.13 -14.25 23.20
C SER A 11 -19.16 -12.77 23.62
N HIS A 12 -18.50 -11.92 22.82
CA HIS A 12 -19.07 -10.58 22.63
C HIS A 12 -20.38 -10.73 21.87
N ASN A 13 -21.47 -10.35 22.52
CA ASN A 13 -22.82 -10.23 21.98
C ASN A 13 -22.80 -9.34 20.72
N LEU A 14 -22.75 -9.97 19.54
CA LEU A 14 -23.02 -9.29 18.28
C LEU A 14 -24.53 -8.99 18.23
N LYS A 15 -24.91 -7.76 18.56
CA LYS A 15 -26.26 -7.24 18.31
C LYS A 15 -26.61 -7.52 16.85
N LYS A 16 -27.77 -8.13 16.62
CA LYS A 16 -28.32 -8.37 15.26
C LYS A 16 -28.32 -7.06 14.48
N PRO A 17 -27.85 -7.03 13.22
CA PRO A 17 -27.79 -5.80 12.44
C PRO A 17 -29.21 -5.31 12.13
N ASN A 18 -29.46 -4.03 12.42
CA ASN A 18 -30.62 -3.30 11.93
C ASN A 18 -30.71 -3.44 10.40
N MET A 19 -31.94 -3.56 9.89
CA MET A 19 -32.26 -3.69 8.47
C MET A 19 -31.47 -2.68 7.64
N ILE A 20 -30.65 -3.19 6.72
CA ILE A 20 -29.79 -2.39 5.84
C ILE A 20 -30.71 -1.62 4.87
N PRO A 21 -30.69 -0.28 4.84
CA PRO A 21 -31.44 0.49 3.87
C PRO A 21 -31.00 0.10 2.45
N HIS A 22 -31.96 -0.29 1.61
CA HIS A 22 -31.70 -0.63 0.22
C HIS A 22 -31.16 0.59 -0.53
N GLY A 23 -29.85 0.61 -0.82
CA GLY A 23 -29.21 1.68 -1.58
C GLY A 23 -27.69 1.74 -1.44
N ASN A 24 -27.13 1.42 -0.27
CA ASN A 24 -25.69 1.53 -0.04
C ASN A 24 -25.00 0.16 -0.14
N LYS A 25 -24.36 -0.12 -1.28
CA LYS A 25 -23.60 -1.36 -1.51
C LYS A 25 -22.41 -1.54 -0.56
N PHE A 26 -21.98 -0.47 0.12
CA PHE A 26 -20.89 -0.52 1.11
C PHE A 26 -21.20 0.41 2.30
N VAL A 27 -21.29 -0.16 3.50
CA VAL A 27 -21.48 0.58 4.75
C VAL A 27 -20.18 0.55 5.55
N ARG A 28 -19.74 1.72 6.05
CA ARG A 28 -18.58 1.79 6.95
C ARG A 28 -18.93 1.09 8.28
N ARG A 29 -18.23 0.00 8.56
CA ARG A 29 -18.38 -0.79 9.79
C ARG A 29 -17.51 -0.22 10.90
N HIS A 30 -18.14 0.50 11.83
CA HIS A 30 -17.48 1.08 13.01
C HIS A 30 -17.05 0.01 14.03
N ASP A 31 -17.70 -1.15 14.01
CA ASP A 31 -17.35 -2.33 14.81
C ASP A 31 -16.03 -2.98 14.37
N LEU A 32 -15.63 -2.76 13.11
CA LEU A 32 -14.38 -3.26 12.56
C LEU A 32 -13.25 -2.25 12.79
N THR A 33 -12.83 -2.14 14.06
CA THR A 33 -11.76 -1.24 14.53
C THR A 33 -10.41 -1.56 13.90
N ALA A 34 -9.47 -0.60 13.95
CA ALA A 34 -8.12 -0.78 13.40
C ALA A 34 -7.40 -2.01 13.99
N SER A 35 -7.49 -2.19 15.31
CA SER A 35 -6.91 -3.34 16.01
C SER A 35 -7.50 -4.67 15.53
N LEU A 36 -8.81 -4.71 15.27
CA LEU A 36 -9.45 -5.92 14.77
C LEU A 36 -9.06 -6.23 13.32
N ARG A 37 -8.92 -5.19 12.48
CA ARG A 37 -8.39 -5.34 11.12
C ARG A 37 -6.95 -5.86 11.12
N LEU A 38 -6.12 -5.35 12.03
CA LEU A 38 -4.75 -5.81 12.21
C LEU A 38 -4.71 -7.28 12.65
N TYR A 39 -5.56 -7.68 13.61
CA TYR A 39 -5.69 -9.07 14.03
C TYR A 39 -6.08 -10.00 12.87
N ILE A 40 -7.09 -9.61 12.08
CA ILE A 40 -7.54 -10.39 10.91
C ILE A 40 -6.42 -10.50 9.88
N ALA A 41 -5.73 -9.38 9.59
CA ALA A 41 -4.60 -9.35 8.67
C ALA A 41 -3.48 -10.30 9.11
N PHE A 42 -3.10 -10.25 10.39
CA PHE A 42 -2.07 -11.10 10.98
C PHE A 42 -2.44 -12.58 10.88
N MET A 43 -3.63 -12.97 11.35
CA MET A 43 -4.10 -14.36 11.28
C MET A 43 -4.15 -14.90 9.85
N ALA A 44 -4.59 -14.08 8.89
CA ALA A 44 -4.62 -14.45 7.49
C ALA A 44 -3.22 -14.59 6.89
N LEU A 45 -2.28 -13.69 7.23
CA LEU A 45 -0.90 -13.73 6.77
C LEU A 45 -0.16 -14.97 7.32
N THR A 46 -0.29 -15.25 8.62
CA THR A 46 0.28 -16.44 9.26
C THR A 46 -0.25 -17.72 8.63
N ALA A 47 -1.55 -17.79 8.36
CA ALA A 47 -2.14 -18.96 7.72
C ALA A 47 -1.62 -19.17 6.29
N ARG A 48 -1.36 -18.10 5.53
CA ARG A 48 -0.70 -18.21 4.22
C ARG A 48 0.73 -18.73 4.36
N ALA A 49 1.51 -18.19 5.29
CA ALA A 49 2.89 -18.60 5.52
C ALA A 49 2.98 -20.09 5.93
N MET A 50 2.02 -20.56 6.72
CA MET A 50 1.93 -21.96 7.15
C MET A 50 1.20 -22.87 6.16
N GLY A 51 0.72 -22.36 5.01
CA GLY A 51 -0.03 -23.14 4.03
C GLY A 51 -1.38 -23.68 4.54
N THR A 52 -1.97 -23.07 5.57
CA THR A 52 -3.23 -23.54 6.16
C THR A 52 -4.43 -23.16 5.28
N TRP A 53 -5.08 -24.17 4.71
CA TRP A 53 -6.24 -23.97 3.85
C TRP A 53 -7.51 -23.62 4.64
N GLY A 54 -8.41 -22.84 4.04
CA GLY A 54 -9.73 -22.52 4.62
C GLY A 54 -9.75 -21.41 5.68
N LYS A 55 -8.62 -21.00 6.26
CA LYS A 55 -8.59 -19.93 7.30
C LYS A 55 -9.17 -18.59 6.81
N ILE A 56 -8.94 -18.22 5.56
CA ILE A 56 -9.51 -16.98 4.99
C ILE A 56 -11.05 -17.06 4.92
N THR A 57 -11.59 -18.22 4.53
CA THR A 57 -13.04 -18.47 4.51
C THR A 57 -13.62 -18.45 5.92
N GLU A 58 -12.91 -19.03 6.89
CA GLU A 58 -13.28 -19.01 8.31
C GLU A 58 -13.35 -17.57 8.85
N LEU A 59 -12.30 -16.76 8.64
CA LEU A 59 -12.24 -15.37 9.07
C LEU A 59 -13.33 -14.52 8.42
N SER A 60 -13.57 -14.72 7.12
CA SER A 60 -14.63 -14.05 6.37
C SER A 60 -16.00 -14.30 7.01
N ARG A 61 -16.30 -15.55 7.37
CA ARG A 61 -17.55 -15.92 8.03
C ARG A 61 -17.61 -15.40 9.47
N GLN A 62 -16.53 -15.53 10.24
CA GLN A 62 -16.48 -15.14 11.65
C GLN A 62 -16.71 -13.63 11.83
N PHE A 63 -16.12 -12.81 10.98
CA PHE A 63 -16.23 -11.35 11.06
C PHE A 63 -17.28 -10.77 10.13
N MET A 64 -18.01 -11.59 9.37
CA MET A 64 -19.04 -11.17 8.41
C MET A 64 -18.49 -10.16 7.39
N ILE A 65 -17.29 -10.42 6.86
CA ILE A 65 -16.57 -9.59 5.88
C ILE A 65 -16.31 -10.40 4.61
N SER A 66 -16.11 -9.73 3.48
CA SER A 66 -15.79 -10.45 2.23
C SER A 66 -14.41 -11.09 2.30
N ARG A 67 -14.24 -12.25 1.65
CA ARG A 67 -12.93 -12.90 1.50
C ARG A 67 -11.91 -11.94 0.87
N THR A 68 -12.33 -11.18 -0.15
CA THR A 68 -11.50 -10.16 -0.80
C THR A 68 -10.97 -9.13 0.19
N PHE A 69 -11.80 -8.68 1.14
CA PHE A 69 -11.34 -7.76 2.18
C PHE A 69 -10.28 -8.37 3.10
N VAL A 70 -10.42 -9.66 3.44
CA VAL A 70 -9.38 -10.39 4.18
C VAL A 70 -8.07 -10.48 3.37
N TYR A 71 -8.16 -10.77 2.06
CA TYR A 71 -6.99 -10.78 1.18
C TYR A 71 -6.30 -9.42 1.15
N MET A 72 -7.06 -8.33 1.01
CA MET A 72 -6.53 -6.97 1.01
C MET A 72 -5.80 -6.66 2.32
N LEU A 73 -6.43 -6.92 3.47
CA LEU A 73 -5.82 -6.70 4.78
C LEU A 73 -4.49 -7.44 4.95
N ALA A 74 -4.46 -8.72 4.59
CA ALA A 74 -3.24 -9.53 4.69
C ALA A 74 -2.13 -9.00 3.77
N ASN A 75 -2.47 -8.60 2.54
CA ASN A 75 -1.49 -8.02 1.61
C ASN A 75 -0.97 -6.68 2.13
N THR A 76 -1.84 -5.78 2.58
CA THR A 76 -1.43 -4.49 3.15
C THR A 76 -0.48 -4.69 4.33
N LEU A 77 -0.78 -5.64 5.22
CA LEU A 77 0.12 -5.96 6.34
C LEU A 77 1.46 -6.53 5.83
N HIS A 78 1.44 -7.41 4.84
CA HIS A 78 2.66 -7.98 4.27
C HIS A 78 3.57 -6.91 3.67
N GLU A 79 3.04 -6.07 2.77
CA GLU A 79 3.80 -4.98 2.14
C GLU A 79 4.35 -4.01 3.20
N THR A 80 3.50 -3.59 4.15
CA THR A 80 3.94 -2.69 5.22
C THR A 80 5.01 -3.34 6.09
N SER A 81 4.90 -4.65 6.36
CA SER A 81 5.90 -5.37 7.14
C SER A 81 7.24 -5.48 6.40
N LEU A 82 7.22 -5.63 5.07
CA LEU A 82 8.44 -5.60 4.26
C LEU A 82 9.07 -4.20 4.28
N THR A 83 8.27 -3.14 4.25
CA THR A 83 8.78 -1.77 4.35
C THR A 83 9.37 -1.46 5.74
N VAL A 84 8.72 -1.91 6.81
CA VAL A 84 9.11 -1.55 8.19
C VAL A 84 10.19 -2.48 8.75
N PHE A 85 10.11 -3.77 8.43
CA PHE A 85 10.97 -4.81 9.01
C PHE A 85 11.83 -5.53 7.98
N GLY A 86 11.57 -5.37 6.68
CA GLY A 86 12.45 -5.93 5.67
C GLY A 86 13.79 -5.22 5.70
N ASP A 87 14.87 -5.99 5.57
CA ASP A 87 16.15 -5.41 5.17
C ASP A 87 15.88 -4.69 3.85
N ASN A 88 16.11 -3.38 3.83
CA ASN A 88 15.98 -2.57 2.64
C ASN A 88 16.99 -3.07 1.60
N VAL A 89 16.67 -4.16 0.89
CA VAL A 89 17.07 -4.29 -0.50
C VAL A 89 16.24 -3.23 -1.19
N SER A 90 16.70 -1.99 -1.04
CA SER A 90 16.30 -0.88 -1.84
C SER A 90 16.28 -1.42 -3.26
N LYS A 91 15.08 -1.67 -3.82
CA LYS A 91 14.94 -1.52 -5.28
C LYS A 91 15.58 -0.17 -5.52
N PRO A 92 16.69 -0.07 -6.26
CA PRO A 92 17.42 1.16 -6.30
C PRO A 92 16.46 2.21 -6.88
N ALA A 93 15.91 3.06 -6.01
CA ALA A 93 15.11 4.21 -6.37
C ALA A 93 15.87 5.07 -7.39
N ILE A 94 17.21 4.95 -7.38
CA ILE A 94 18.17 5.38 -8.39
C ILE A 94 17.65 5.21 -9.82
N VAL A 95 17.03 4.09 -10.21
CA VAL A 95 16.60 3.88 -11.61
C VAL A 95 15.35 4.68 -11.98
N GLU A 96 14.41 4.83 -11.04
CA GLU A 96 13.17 5.59 -11.25
C GLU A 96 13.39 7.10 -11.09
N GLU A 97 14.36 7.50 -10.26
CA GLU A 97 14.73 8.89 -10.00
C GLU A 97 15.75 9.48 -10.98
N LEU A 98 16.46 8.62 -11.72
CA LEU A 98 17.51 9.02 -12.67
C LEU A 98 17.07 10.15 -13.63
N PRO A 99 15.89 10.09 -14.27
CA PRO A 99 15.47 11.14 -15.20
C PRO A 99 15.32 12.50 -14.53
N TYR A 100 14.86 12.51 -13.28
CA TYR A 100 14.63 13.73 -12.51
C TYR A 100 15.94 14.39 -12.08
N HIS A 101 16.96 13.59 -11.72
CA HIS A 101 18.31 14.09 -11.47
C HIS A 101 18.87 14.80 -12.71
N TYR A 102 18.72 14.20 -13.90
CA TYR A 102 19.15 14.84 -15.15
C TYR A 102 18.36 16.13 -15.43
N MET A 103 17.05 16.16 -15.22
CA MET A 103 16.25 17.38 -15.38
C MET A 103 16.77 18.51 -14.48
N LEU A 104 17.04 18.22 -13.22
CA LEU A 104 17.53 19.20 -12.25
C LEU A 104 18.96 19.65 -12.56
N SER A 105 19.90 18.73 -12.80
CA SER A 105 21.29 19.10 -13.11
C SER A 105 21.37 19.89 -14.41
N LEU A 106 20.67 19.48 -15.48
CA LEU A 106 20.68 20.24 -16.74
C LEU A 106 20.04 21.63 -16.59
N ARG A 107 19.00 21.77 -15.76
CA ARG A 107 18.32 23.06 -15.56
C ARG A 107 19.08 24.00 -14.63
N LEU A 108 19.56 23.49 -13.50
CA LEU A 108 20.15 24.29 -12.42
C LEU A 108 21.65 24.50 -12.63
N GLU A 109 22.39 23.45 -12.99
CA GLU A 109 23.84 23.52 -13.22
C GLU A 109 24.14 23.84 -14.70
N GLY A 110 23.49 23.12 -15.61
CA GLY A 110 23.68 23.28 -17.06
C GLY A 110 22.98 24.50 -17.67
N ARG A 111 22.13 25.21 -16.91
CA ARG A 111 21.35 26.39 -17.33
C ARG A 111 20.61 26.21 -18.67
N CYS A 112 20.23 24.97 -19.00
CA CYS A 112 19.59 24.62 -20.26
C CYS A 112 18.13 25.12 -20.30
N SER A 113 17.64 25.52 -21.49
CA SER A 113 16.20 25.71 -21.72
C SER A 113 15.44 24.39 -21.60
N ILE A 114 14.12 24.42 -21.41
CA ILE A 114 13.32 23.19 -21.30
C ILE A 114 13.41 22.34 -22.58
N GLU A 115 13.45 23.00 -23.74
CA GLU A 115 13.62 22.36 -25.05
C GLU A 115 15.00 21.70 -25.19
N ALA A 116 16.05 22.36 -24.70
CA ALA A 116 17.41 21.81 -24.68
C ALA A 116 17.49 20.58 -23.75
N VAL A 117 16.87 20.64 -22.56
CA VAL A 117 16.77 19.50 -21.64
C VAL A 117 16.07 18.32 -22.32
N SER A 118 14.90 18.55 -22.94
CA SER A 118 14.17 17.52 -23.70
C SER A 118 15.04 16.90 -24.80
N THR A 119 15.78 17.72 -25.54
CA THR A 119 16.63 17.26 -26.66
C THR A 119 17.79 16.40 -26.17
N ILE A 120 18.47 16.83 -25.10
CA ILE A 120 19.57 16.10 -24.49
C ILE A 120 19.06 14.77 -23.91
N MET A 121 17.98 14.80 -23.12
CA MET A 121 17.44 13.58 -22.52
C MET A 121 16.98 12.56 -23.57
N LYS A 122 16.33 13.00 -24.66
CA LYS A 122 15.97 12.12 -25.78
C LYS A 122 17.19 11.50 -26.46
N ARG A 123 18.27 12.28 -26.64
CA ARG A 123 19.51 11.81 -27.27
C ARG A 123 20.18 10.68 -26.47
N PHE A 124 20.08 10.74 -25.14
CA PHE A 124 20.62 9.73 -24.24
C PHE A 124 19.59 8.65 -23.86
N GLU A 125 18.47 8.58 -24.57
CA GLU A 125 17.40 7.60 -24.34
C GLU A 125 16.86 7.59 -22.90
N ILE A 126 16.92 8.76 -22.23
CA ILE A 126 16.42 8.93 -20.86
C ILE A 126 14.89 9.07 -20.91
N PRO A 127 14.12 8.31 -20.08
CA PRO A 127 12.67 8.40 -20.07
C PRO A 127 12.18 9.76 -19.53
N ASN A 128 10.88 10.05 -19.65
CA ASN A 128 10.25 11.31 -19.24
C ASN A 128 10.81 12.59 -19.92
N ALA A 129 11.47 12.44 -21.08
CA ALA A 129 12.08 13.53 -21.83
C ALA A 129 11.10 14.42 -22.63
N SER A 130 9.80 14.39 -22.33
CA SER A 130 8.83 15.27 -22.99
C SER A 130 8.88 16.67 -22.37
N ILE A 131 8.70 17.71 -23.18
CA ILE A 131 8.70 19.11 -22.71
C ILE A 131 7.66 19.31 -21.59
N GLY A 132 6.47 18.72 -21.75
CA GLY A 132 5.40 18.80 -20.74
C GLY A 132 5.79 18.13 -19.43
N SER A 133 6.35 16.91 -19.49
CA SER A 133 6.81 16.18 -18.30
C SER A 133 7.90 16.95 -17.55
N ILE A 134 8.87 17.50 -18.27
CA ILE A 134 9.96 18.29 -17.70
C ILE A 134 9.42 19.58 -17.05
N SER A 135 8.56 20.32 -17.77
CA SER A 135 7.97 21.57 -17.25
C SER A 135 7.15 21.32 -15.98
N GLN A 136 6.31 20.28 -15.99
CA GLN A 136 5.45 19.93 -14.85
C GLN A 136 6.30 19.55 -13.63
N TYR A 137 7.34 18.73 -13.83
CA TYR A 137 8.23 18.33 -12.75
C TYR A 137 9.01 19.52 -12.16
N LEU A 138 9.58 20.37 -13.01
CA LEU A 138 10.33 21.55 -12.55
C LEU A 138 9.42 22.55 -11.83
N GLN A 139 8.18 22.75 -12.28
CA GLN A 139 7.19 23.56 -11.55
C GLN A 139 6.85 22.95 -10.20
N HIS A 140 6.66 21.63 -10.15
CA HIS A 140 6.38 20.92 -8.90
C HIS A 140 7.52 21.12 -7.89
N VAL A 141 8.76 20.87 -8.29
CA VAL A 141 9.94 21.08 -7.41
C VAL A 141 10.07 22.55 -7.01
N GLY A 142 9.89 23.48 -7.96
CA GLY A 142 9.94 24.91 -7.67
C GLY A 142 8.84 25.40 -6.71
N SER A 143 7.72 24.66 -6.59
CA SER A 143 6.66 24.99 -5.61
C SER A 143 6.94 24.50 -4.19
N LEU A 144 7.93 23.63 -4.02
CA LEU A 144 8.33 23.03 -2.74
C LEU A 144 9.49 23.78 -2.06
N LEU A 145 10.11 24.73 -2.76
CA LEU A 145 11.23 25.55 -2.29
C LEU A 145 10.76 26.99 -2.04
#